data_AF-A0A4Y2C6I2-F1
#
_entry.id   AF-A0A4Y2C6I2-F1
#
_cell.length_a   1.000
_cell.length_b   1.000
_cell.length_c   1.000
_cell.angle_alpha   90.00
_cell.angle_beta   90.00
_cell.angle_gamma   90.00
#
_symmetry.space_group_name_H-M   'P 1'
#
loop_
_entity.id
_entity.type
_entity.pdbx_description
1 polymer ?
#
loop_
_entity_poly.entity_id
_entity_poly.type
_entity_poly.pdbx_seq_one_letter_code
_entity_poly.pdbx_strand_id
1 'polypeptide(L)'
;MPTISSYLWNDIQRLELTTSMQVHLNGDPSAQKFTDILLQLGNGAITPYNQDGRIAIQRIGRIVKTQQELKEAVFSNVSQIFFHHSWLCQRTILALRNEDVSVMNKQLL
;
A
#
# COMPACT_ATOMS: atom_id res chain seq x y z
N MET A 1 -24.53 10.48 1.71
CA MET A 1 -23.47 10.24 2.70
C MET A 1 -24.01 10.56 4.07
N PRO A 2 -23.92 9.66 5.07
CA PRO A 2 -24.42 9.95 6.42
C PRO A 2 -23.59 11.06 7.05
N THR A 3 -24.26 12.09 7.58
CA THR A 3 -23.63 13.16 8.37
C THR A 3 -23.29 12.62 9.75
N ILE A 4 -22.01 12.35 9.98
CA ILE A 4 -21.47 12.06 11.32
C ILE A 4 -21.53 13.38 12.10
N SER A 5 -22.65 13.64 12.77
CA SER A 5 -22.86 14.88 13.53
C SER A 5 -22.44 14.68 14.98
N SER A 6 -21.32 15.31 15.34
CA SER A 6 -20.89 15.54 16.72
C SER A 6 -20.79 17.05 16.90
N TYR A 7 -21.29 17.56 18.02
CA TYR A 7 -21.24 18.99 18.35
C TYR A 7 -19.81 19.52 18.41
N LEU A 8 -18.82 18.64 18.62
CA LEU A 8 -17.39 18.96 18.65
C LEU A 8 -16.81 19.33 17.27
N TRP A 9 -17.47 18.97 16.16
CA TRP A 9 -16.95 19.29 14.81
C TRP A 9 -16.88 20.79 14.53
N ASN A 10 -17.72 21.59 15.20
CA ASN A 10 -17.75 23.04 15.00
C ASN A 10 -16.47 23.74 15.46
N ASP A 11 -15.75 23.13 16.41
CA ASP A 11 -14.53 23.69 17.00
C ASP A 11 -13.25 23.09 16.37
N ILE A 12 -13.38 22.19 15.40
CA ILE A 12 -12.24 21.54 14.75
C ILE A 12 -11.70 22.41 13.61
N GLN A 13 -10.48 22.91 13.78
CA GLN A 13 -9.71 23.49 12.69
C GLN A 13 -9.05 22.39 11.86
N ARG A 14 -9.35 22.34 10.57
CA ARG A 14 -8.66 21.44 9.63
C ARG A 14 -7.41 22.12 9.09
N LEU A 15 -6.27 21.45 9.23
CA LEU A 15 -5.02 21.81 8.57
C LEU A 15 -4.64 20.64 7.66
N GLU A 16 -4.23 20.95 6.43
CA GLU A 16 -3.90 19.95 5.43
C GLU A 16 -2.44 20.10 5.01
N LEU A 17 -1.71 18.99 5.01
CA LEU A 17 -0.37 18.92 4.43
C LEU A 17 -0.51 18.51 2.96
N THR A 18 -0.01 19.35 2.06
CA THR A 18 -0.18 19.16 0.61
C THR A 18 1.05 18.57 -0.06
N THR A 19 2.18 18.45 0.65
CA THR A 19 3.46 18.01 0.09
C THR A 19 3.81 16.60 0.55
N SER A 20 3.99 15.68 -0.40
CA SER A 20 4.58 14.36 -0.14
C SER A 20 6.10 14.46 -0.03
N MET A 21 6.62 14.37 1.20
CA MET A 21 8.06 14.47 1.47
C MET A 21 8.88 13.39 0.75
N GLN A 22 8.30 12.20 0.52
CA GLN A 22 8.98 11.13 -0.20
C GLN A 22 9.35 11.54 -1.63
N VAL A 23 8.48 12.29 -2.29
CA VAL A 23 8.74 12.77 -3.65
C VAL A 23 9.68 13.97 -3.65
N HIS A 24 9.49 14.87 -2.69
CA HIS A 24 10.31 16.06 -2.55
C HIS A 24 11.79 15.73 -2.27
N LEU A 25 12.06 14.71 -1.45
CA LEU A 25 13.43 14.35 -1.06
C LEU A 25 14.14 13.46 -2.09
N ASN A 26 13.42 12.58 -2.77
CA ASN A 26 14.06 11.56 -3.61
C ASN A 26 14.05 11.89 -5.11
N GLY A 27 13.24 12.87 -5.55
CA GLY A 27 13.18 13.32 -6.94
C GLY A 27 12.84 12.25 -7.98
N ASP A 28 12.40 11.06 -7.53
CA ASP A 28 12.14 9.91 -8.38
C ASP A 28 10.79 10.08 -9.11
N PRO A 29 10.80 10.18 -10.47
CA PRO A 29 9.57 10.35 -11.24
C PRO A 29 8.57 9.20 -11.05
N SER A 30 9.03 8.00 -10.72
CA SER A 30 8.17 6.85 -10.45
C SER A 30 7.45 6.98 -9.11
N ALA A 31 8.12 7.51 -8.08
CA ALA A 31 7.55 7.80 -6.77
C ALA A 31 6.52 8.94 -6.84
N GLN A 32 6.75 9.96 -7.68
CA GLN A 32 5.76 11.02 -7.95
C GLN A 32 4.49 10.41 -8.54
N LYS A 33 4.62 9.63 -9.62
CA LYS A 33 3.48 9.01 -10.28
C LYS A 33 2.67 8.11 -9.34
N PHE A 34 3.35 7.35 -8.49
CA PHE A 34 2.70 6.52 -7.48
C PHE A 34 1.94 7.37 -6.44
N THR A 35 2.57 8.43 -5.94
CA THR A 35 1.95 9.37 -4.99
C THR A 35 0.71 10.03 -5.56
N ASP A 36 0.74 10.46 -6.82
CA ASP A 36 -0.39 11.11 -7.48
C ASP A 36 -1.60 10.16 -7.59
N ILE A 37 -1.34 8.87 -7.85
CA ILE A 37 -2.40 7.86 -7.88
C ILE A 37 -2.98 7.64 -6.47
N LEU A 38 -2.14 7.60 -5.43
CA LEU A 38 -2.62 7.50 -4.04
C LEU A 38 -3.43 8.73 -3.62
N LEU A 39 -3.05 9.93 -4.06
CA LEU A 39 -3.80 11.15 -3.78
C LEU A 39 -5.16 11.14 -4.48
N GLN A 40 -5.21 10.73 -5.75
CA GLN A 40 -6.49 10.54 -6.45
C GLN A 40 -7.36 9.50 -5.76
N LEU A 41 -6.77 8.42 -5.24
CA LEU A 41 -7.47 7.37 -4.50
C LEU A 41 -8.08 7.92 -3.20
N GLY A 42 -7.28 8.62 -2.38
CA GLY A 42 -7.73 9.19 -1.11
C GLY A 42 -8.82 10.26 -1.28
N ASN A 43 -8.76 11.02 -2.38
CA ASN A 43 -9.76 12.04 -2.72
C ASN A 43 -11.01 11.46 -3.41
N GLY A 44 -11.06 10.15 -3.68
CA GLY A 44 -12.17 9.53 -4.41
C GLY A 44 -12.27 9.97 -5.89
N ALA A 45 -11.18 10.48 -6.46
CA ALA A 45 -11.11 10.98 -7.83
C ALA A 45 -10.75 9.89 -8.86
N ILE A 46 -10.49 8.65 -8.42
CA ILE A 46 -10.26 7.52 -9.31
C ILE A 46 -11.59 6.99 -9.84
N THR A 47 -11.74 6.98 -11.16
CA THR A 47 -12.88 6.34 -11.82
C THR A 47 -12.95 4.86 -11.46
N PRO A 48 -14.09 4.36 -10.96
CA PRO A 48 -14.30 2.95 -10.73
C PRO A 48 -14.08 2.14 -12.00
N TYR A 49 -13.43 0.99 -11.84
CA TYR A 49 -13.29 -0.02 -12.88
C TYR A 49 -14.63 -0.71 -13.19
N ASN A 50 -15.53 -0.79 -12.21
CA ASN A 50 -16.82 -1.44 -12.37
C ASN A 50 -17.94 -0.71 -11.58
N GLN A 51 -19.17 -1.17 -11.77
CA GLN A 51 -20.38 -0.62 -11.12
C GLN A 51 -20.38 -0.78 -9.59
N ASP A 52 -19.55 -1.67 -9.04
CA ASP A 52 -19.40 -1.88 -7.60
C ASP A 52 -18.44 -0.87 -6.93
N GLY A 53 -17.91 0.11 -7.68
CA GLY A 53 -16.96 1.08 -7.14
C GLY A 53 -15.54 0.54 -6.97
N ARG A 54 -15.21 -0.64 -7.51
CA ARG A 54 -13.86 -1.23 -7.37
C ARG A 54 -12.85 -0.49 -8.23
N ILE A 55 -11.61 -0.47 -7.77
CA ILE A 55 -10.51 0.21 -8.47
C ILE A 55 -9.58 -0.82 -9.12
N ALA A 56 -9.14 -0.52 -10.33
CA ALA A 56 -8.17 -1.33 -11.07
C ALA A 56 -6.78 -1.23 -10.42
N ILE A 57 -6.37 -2.31 -9.75
CA ILE A 57 -5.07 -2.40 -9.04
C ILE A 57 -3.87 -2.31 -10.00
N GLN A 58 -4.05 -2.58 -11.30
CA GLN A 58 -2.98 -2.51 -12.32
C GLN A 58 -2.34 -1.12 -12.42
N ARG A 59 -3.01 -0.08 -11.90
CA ARG A 59 -2.46 1.28 -11.82
C ARG A 59 -1.41 1.44 -10.72
N ILE A 60 -1.46 0.62 -9.66
CA ILE A 60 -0.62 0.76 -8.46
C ILE A 60 0.23 -0.47 -8.15
N GLY A 61 -0.01 -1.59 -8.84
CA GLY A 61 0.73 -2.81 -8.60
C GLY A 61 0.34 -3.95 -9.54
N ARG A 62 0.86 -5.13 -9.23
CA ARG A 62 0.62 -6.37 -9.97
C ARG A 62 -0.25 -7.31 -9.14
N ILE A 63 -1.23 -7.94 -9.78
CA ILE A 63 -1.95 -9.08 -9.19
C ILE A 63 -1.15 -10.33 -9.45
N VAL A 64 -0.97 -11.13 -8.41
CA VAL A 64 -0.43 -12.48 -8.46
C VAL A 64 -1.55 -13.46 -8.14
N LYS A 65 -1.49 -14.66 -8.74
CA LYS A 65 -2.58 -15.64 -8.63
C LYS A 65 -2.40 -16.60 -7.47
N THR A 66 -1.18 -16.71 -6.96
CA THR A 66 -0.84 -17.67 -5.90
C THR A 66 0.01 -17.03 -4.82
N GLN A 67 -0.07 -17.60 -3.62
CA GLN A 67 0.78 -17.21 -2.50
C GLN A 67 2.26 -17.48 -2.78
N GLN A 68 2.58 -18.54 -3.52
CA GLN A 68 3.96 -18.84 -3.91
C GLN A 68 4.54 -17.75 -4.84
N GLU A 69 3.77 -17.33 -5.84
CA GLU A 69 4.15 -16.23 -6.73
C GLU A 69 4.36 -14.92 -5.95
N LEU A 70 3.52 -14.64 -4.94
CA LEU A 70 3.71 -13.48 -4.05
C LEU A 70 5.02 -13.58 -3.27
N LYS A 71 5.29 -14.74 -2.67
CA LYS A 71 6.50 -14.98 -1.88
C LYS A 71 7.75 -14.83 -2.73
N GLU A 72 7.78 -15.39 -3.94
CA GLU A 72 8.92 -15.29 -4.85
C GLU A 72 9.10 -13.86 -5.37
N ALA A 73 8.01 -13.12 -5.61
CA ALA A 73 8.08 -11.73 -6.04
C ALA A 73 8.65 -10.80 -4.97
N VAL A 74 8.35 -11.06 -3.68
CA VAL A 74 8.81 -10.22 -2.57
C VAL A 74 10.14 -10.71 -2.00
N PHE A 75 10.27 -12.01 -1.73
CA PHE A 75 11.43 -12.66 -1.09
C PHE A 75 12.03 -13.75 -1.99
N SER A 76 12.50 -13.37 -3.18
CA SER A 76 13.21 -14.29 -4.06
C SER A 76 14.47 -14.85 -3.38
N ASN A 77 14.68 -16.17 -3.50
CA ASN A 77 15.87 -16.87 -2.98
C ASN A 77 16.17 -16.59 -1.50
N VAL A 78 15.14 -16.50 -0.65
CA VAL A 78 15.30 -16.10 0.77
C VAL A 78 16.32 -16.96 1.52
N SER A 79 16.44 -18.25 1.20
CA SER A 79 17.41 -19.18 1.80
C SER A 79 18.87 -18.78 1.55
N GLN A 80 19.16 -18.10 0.44
CA GLN A 80 20.49 -17.61 0.10
C GLN A 80 20.76 -16.20 0.65
N ILE A 81 19.71 -15.39 0.80
CA ILE A 81 19.80 -13.96 1.13
C ILE A 81 19.50 -13.70 2.62
N PHE A 82 19.21 -14.74 3.41
CA PHE A 82 18.85 -14.63 4.83
C PHE A 82 19.86 -13.84 5.67
N PHE A 83 21.14 -13.88 5.30
CA PHE A 83 22.21 -13.16 6.00
C PHE A 83 22.28 -11.66 5.66
N HIS A 84 21.60 -11.20 4.61
CA HIS A 84 21.55 -9.79 4.22
C HIS A 84 20.37 -9.08 4.88
N HIS A 85 20.53 -8.75 6.17
CA HIS A 85 19.50 -8.07 6.96
C HIS A 85 18.96 -6.79 6.31
N SER A 86 19.83 -5.95 5.73
CA SER A 86 19.40 -4.71 5.06
C SER A 86 18.49 -4.96 3.85
N TRP A 87 18.71 -6.06 3.12
CA TRP A 87 17.87 -6.45 1.99
C TRP A 87 16.49 -6.96 2.45
N LEU A 88 16.45 -7.72 3.55
CA LEU A 88 15.21 -8.21 4.15
C LEU A 88 14.36 -7.06 4.70
N CYS A 89 14.98 -6.09 5.40
CA CYS A 89 14.26 -4.97 6.01
C CYS A 89 13.56 -4.03 5.02
N GLN A 90 13.91 -4.09 3.73
CA GLN A 90 13.27 -3.30 2.68
C GLN A 90 11.98 -3.93 2.14
N ARG A 91 11.61 -5.13 2.63
CA ARG A 91 10.52 -5.94 2.07
C ARG A 91 9.54 -6.33 3.16
N THR A 92 8.26 -6.37 2.81
CA THR A 92 7.20 -6.83 3.70
C THR A 92 6.06 -7.46 2.90
N ILE A 93 5.41 -8.45 3.49
CA ILE A 93 4.13 -8.95 3.02
C ILE A 93 3.09 -8.60 4.07
N LEU A 94 2.08 -7.84 3.67
CA LEU A 94 0.96 -7.48 4.53
C LEU A 94 -0.22 -8.40 4.22
N ALA A 95 -0.91 -8.85 5.26
CA ALA A 95 -2.19 -9.53 5.14
C ALA A 95 -3.23 -8.87 6.04
N LEU A 96 -4.50 -9.15 5.74
CA LEU A 96 -5.63 -8.56 6.45
C LEU A 96 -5.72 -9.05 7.90
N ARG A 97 -5.31 -10.29 8.16
CA ARG A 97 -5.43 -10.93 9.48
C ARG A 97 -4.09 -11.49 9.96
N ASN A 98 -3.93 -11.53 11.28
CA ASN A 98 -2.72 -12.04 11.91
C ASN A 98 -2.54 -13.55 11.71
N GLU A 99 -3.62 -14.31 11.60
CA GLU A 99 -3.56 -15.75 11.32
C GLU A 99 -2.92 -16.00 9.95
N ASP A 100 -3.31 -15.21 8.93
CA ASP A 100 -2.77 -15.29 7.59
C ASP A 100 -1.27 -14.93 7.58
N VAL A 101 -0.87 -13.89 8.34
CA VAL A 101 0.54 -13.54 8.54
C VAL A 101 1.31 -14.69 9.19
N SER A 102 0.75 -15.34 10.21
CA SER A 102 1.39 -16.46 10.90
C SER A 102 1.62 -17.66 9.96
N VAL A 103 0.63 -17.99 9.12
CA VAL A 103 0.77 -19.03 8.09
C VAL A 103 1.86 -18.67 7.08
N MET A 104 1.90 -17.42 6.60
CA MET A 104 2.93 -16.97 5.66
C MET A 104 4.34 -17.01 6.25
N ASN A 105 4.51 -16.55 7.49
CA ASN A 105 5.81 -16.55 8.17
C ASN A 105 6.36 -17.98 8.32
N LYS A 106 5.52 -18.95 8.69
CA LYS A 106 5.90 -20.37 8.79
C LYS A 106 6.31 -20.99 7.45
N GLN A 107 5.90 -20.40 6.33
CA GLN A 107 6.29 -20.87 5.00
C GLN A 107 7.52 -20.15 4.43
N LEU A 108 7.92 -19.03 5.04
CA LEU A 108 9.10 -18.24 4.65
C LEU A 108 10.35 -18.64 5.46
N LEU A 109 10.15 -19.07 6.70
CA LEU A 109 11.14 -19.62 7.63
C LEU A 109 11.23 -21.14 7.51
#